data_AF-A0A946MEH1-F1
#
_entry.id   AF-A0A946MEH1-F1
#
_cell.length_a   1.000
_cell.length_b   1.000
_cell.length_c   1.000
_cell.angle_alpha   90.00
_cell.angle_beta   90.00
_cell.angle_gamma   90.00
#
_symmetry.space_group_name_H-M   'P 1'
#
loop_
_entity.id
_entity.type
_entity.pdbx_description
1 polymer ?
#
loop_
_entity_poly.entity_id
_entity_poly.type
_entity_poly.pdbx_seq_one_letter_code
_entity_poly.pdbx_strand_id
1 'polypeptide(L)'
;MPICNAFFLRIQISRCRLRNFLSLLLMMLIPSFALAQVPVKDVEFLEPFIVRMSWISFDVINGRIGSRYIRRMQSRSLSLHHATLDADEHAVVRTRGSEFSLKYELTSPRQSLQLQYDTNGVFQFDYQRFGSRDDLEDSYRVNMRQNHAHPLEIEITRLNQTRTYQSDQIWLAMFAMPVKERQCLTDVLARLSPRLDLELRFNEVLRTLSRIALHQRGDDYAMVRSLIKQLNSPTFSERQVADRQLRMFGRPLIGFLAGIEQSTLSTEQRARLRRMSQSLISLESDTVQQVVTSLRMNPLTWLVLANRGDSVLRRGAFAQIENLKGLPAGTLQSQSSQRSIATDVKIYLR
;
A
#
# COMPACT_ATOMS: atom_id res chain seq x y z
N MET A 1 -24.35 -17.83 54.64
CA MET A 1 -24.56 -16.39 54.89
C MET A 1 -24.64 -15.64 53.56
N PRO A 2 -25.85 -15.42 53.03
CA PRO A 2 -26.10 -14.47 51.94
C PRO A 2 -27.00 -13.32 52.42
N ILE A 3 -26.81 -12.11 51.89
CA ILE A 3 -27.81 -11.04 51.99
C ILE A 3 -28.01 -10.42 50.60
N CYS A 4 -29.17 -10.74 50.04
CA CYS A 4 -29.81 -10.04 48.92
C CYS A 4 -30.35 -8.68 49.41
N ASN A 5 -30.45 -7.70 48.52
CA ASN A 5 -31.55 -6.74 48.58
C ASN A 5 -31.98 -6.31 47.17
N ALA A 6 -33.25 -6.60 46.90
CA ALA A 6 -34.06 -6.15 45.78
C ALA A 6 -34.98 -5.01 46.25
N PHE A 7 -35.84 -4.51 45.33
CA PHE A 7 -36.92 -3.51 45.46
C PHE A 7 -36.56 -2.08 44.99
N PHE A 8 -37.40 -1.32 44.29
CA PHE A 8 -38.84 -1.45 43.94
C PHE A 8 -39.12 -0.67 42.63
N LEU A 9 -40.01 -1.24 41.80
CA LEU A 9 -40.67 -0.64 40.64
C LEU A 9 -41.82 0.29 41.12
N ARG A 10 -42.00 1.48 40.55
CA ARG A 10 -43.30 2.18 40.59
C ARG A 10 -43.56 2.98 39.32
N ILE A 11 -44.61 2.55 38.63
CA ILE A 11 -45.25 3.19 37.48
C ILE A 11 -46.26 4.21 38.01
N GLN A 12 -46.30 5.42 37.45
CA GLN A 12 -47.53 6.20 37.39
C GLN A 12 -47.66 7.01 36.09
N ILE A 13 -48.86 6.92 35.54
CA ILE A 13 -49.38 7.50 34.31
C ILE A 13 -50.03 8.84 34.66
N SER A 14 -49.78 9.90 33.90
CA SER A 14 -50.75 11.00 33.79
C SER A 14 -50.69 11.71 32.44
N ARG A 15 -51.81 11.61 31.71
CA ARG A 15 -52.18 12.36 30.51
C ARG A 15 -52.72 13.75 30.89
N CYS A 16 -52.37 14.79 30.14
CA CYS A 16 -53.17 16.02 29.88
C CYS A 16 -52.58 16.71 28.63
N ARG A 17 -53.18 16.55 27.43
CA ARG A 17 -54.10 17.49 26.73
C ARG A 17 -53.58 18.94 26.63
N LEU A 18 -53.12 19.42 25.47
CA LEU A 18 -53.86 19.95 24.29
C LEU A 18 -54.33 21.42 24.46
N ARG A 19 -53.60 22.40 23.89
CA ARG A 19 -54.18 23.60 23.23
C ARG A 19 -53.14 24.55 22.60
N ASN A 20 -53.54 25.15 21.48
CA ASN A 20 -52.93 26.21 20.64
C ASN A 20 -52.10 25.64 19.48
N PHE A 21 -52.58 25.42 18.25
CA PHE A 21 -53.61 26.11 17.44
C PHE A 21 -53.38 27.62 17.31
N LEU A 22 -52.35 28.02 16.54
CA LEU A 22 -52.33 29.22 15.67
C LEU A 22 -50.90 29.41 15.13
N SER A 23 -50.62 29.00 13.89
CA SER A 23 -49.59 29.57 12.99
C SER A 23 -49.64 28.85 11.64
N LEU A 24 -50.84 28.78 11.07
CA LEU A 24 -51.14 28.20 9.76
C LEU A 24 -51.96 29.24 8.99
N LEU A 25 -51.37 30.42 8.71
CA LEU A 25 -51.96 31.39 7.78
C LEU A 25 -50.98 32.49 7.35
N LEU A 26 -49.79 32.16 6.84
CA LEU A 26 -49.01 33.11 6.03
C LEU A 26 -47.90 32.37 5.28
N MET A 27 -48.16 31.94 4.05
CA MET A 27 -47.17 31.73 2.98
C MET A 27 -47.95 31.33 1.73
N MET A 28 -48.57 32.34 1.14
CA MET A 28 -49.09 32.33 -0.21
C MET A 28 -47.93 32.15 -1.20
N LEU A 29 -48.12 31.21 -2.13
CA LEU A 29 -47.79 31.35 -3.55
C LEU A 29 -46.38 31.86 -3.92
N ILE A 30 -45.46 30.93 -4.17
CA ILE A 30 -44.39 31.11 -5.15
C ILE A 30 -44.49 29.94 -6.15
N PRO A 31 -44.90 30.16 -7.42
CA PRO A 31 -44.76 29.16 -8.46
C PRO A 31 -43.31 29.18 -8.95
N SER A 32 -42.41 28.52 -8.23
CA SER A 32 -41.07 28.26 -8.74
C SER A 32 -41.14 27.13 -9.76
N PHE A 33 -41.23 27.48 -11.03
CA PHE A 33 -40.80 26.63 -12.14
C PHE A 33 -39.28 26.41 -12.01
N ALA A 34 -38.89 25.53 -11.09
CA ALA A 34 -37.59 24.91 -11.14
C ALA A 34 -37.67 23.84 -12.23
N LEU A 35 -37.35 24.23 -13.46
CA LEU A 35 -36.75 23.30 -14.41
C LEU A 35 -35.54 22.71 -13.69
N ALA A 36 -35.71 21.51 -13.14
CA ALA A 36 -34.62 20.69 -12.68
C ALA A 36 -33.75 20.41 -13.91
N GLN A 37 -32.81 21.30 -14.20
CA GLN A 37 -31.62 20.94 -14.92
C GLN A 37 -30.98 19.85 -14.07
N VAL A 38 -31.22 18.60 -14.47
CA VAL A 38 -30.44 17.46 -13.99
C VAL A 38 -29.00 17.93 -14.12
N PRO A 39 -28.23 18.00 -13.01
CA PRO A 39 -26.83 18.35 -13.12
C PRO A 39 -26.25 17.40 -14.15
N VAL A 40 -25.71 17.96 -15.23
CA VAL A 40 -24.90 17.21 -16.19
C VAL A 40 -23.81 16.62 -15.31
N LYS A 41 -23.96 15.35 -14.93
CA LYS A 41 -22.94 14.60 -14.21
C LYS A 41 -21.68 14.80 -15.04
N ASP A 42 -20.70 15.51 -14.46
CA ASP A 42 -19.35 15.57 -14.98
C ASP A 42 -18.99 14.17 -15.44
N VAL A 43 -18.84 14.02 -16.76
CA VAL A 43 -18.76 12.74 -17.47
C VAL A 43 -17.94 11.76 -16.64
N GLU A 44 -18.66 10.88 -15.96
CA GLU A 44 -18.11 9.99 -14.93
C GLU A 44 -17.04 9.14 -15.59
N PHE A 45 -15.84 9.13 -15.00
CA PHE A 45 -14.74 8.31 -15.48
C PHE A 45 -15.22 6.89 -15.76
N LEU A 46 -14.87 6.36 -16.93
CA LEU A 46 -15.17 4.98 -17.30
C LEU A 46 -14.58 4.05 -16.24
N GLU A 47 -15.44 3.35 -15.51
CA GLU A 47 -15.04 2.24 -14.67
C GLU A 47 -14.53 1.11 -15.57
N PRO A 48 -13.24 0.74 -15.49
CA PRO A 48 -12.64 -0.28 -16.34
C PRO A 48 -13.40 -1.60 -16.27
N PHE A 49 -13.66 -2.24 -17.41
CA PHE A 49 -14.28 -3.56 -17.53
C PHE A 49 -13.57 -4.62 -16.68
N ILE A 50 -12.25 -4.51 -16.50
CA ILE A 50 -11.48 -5.39 -15.63
C ILE A 50 -11.99 -5.40 -14.17
N VAL A 51 -12.51 -4.28 -13.66
CA VAL A 51 -13.12 -4.21 -12.32
C VAL A 51 -14.41 -5.03 -12.25
N ARG A 52 -15.16 -5.04 -13.35
CA ARG A 52 -16.41 -5.79 -13.49
C ARG A 52 -16.17 -7.29 -13.63
N MET A 53 -14.95 -7.69 -13.99
CA MET A 53 -14.51 -9.09 -13.93
C MET A 53 -14.33 -9.51 -12.47
N SER A 54 -15.43 -9.76 -11.77
CA SER A 54 -15.47 -10.21 -10.36
C SER A 54 -14.68 -11.50 -10.05
N TRP A 55 -14.12 -12.13 -11.08
CA TRP A 55 -13.34 -13.35 -11.03
C TRP A 55 -11.84 -13.13 -11.16
N ILE A 56 -11.36 -11.89 -11.40
CA ILE A 56 -9.95 -11.49 -11.30
C ILE A 56 -9.85 -10.33 -10.30
N SER A 57 -8.90 -10.40 -9.37
CA SER A 57 -8.60 -9.25 -8.52
C SER A 57 -7.12 -9.19 -8.16
N PHE A 58 -6.62 -7.96 -8.01
CA PHE A 58 -5.26 -7.69 -7.54
C PHE A 58 -5.30 -7.19 -6.10
N ASP A 59 -4.29 -7.55 -5.32
CA ASP A 59 -4.07 -6.99 -3.97
C ASP A 59 -2.57 -6.80 -3.76
N VAL A 60 -2.19 -6.14 -2.66
CA VAL A 60 -0.79 -6.09 -2.25
C VAL A 60 -0.49 -7.34 -1.43
N ILE A 61 0.51 -8.12 -1.84
CA ILE A 61 0.94 -9.37 -1.21
C ILE A 61 2.45 -9.27 -0.98
N ASN A 62 2.87 -9.24 0.28
CA ASN A 62 4.27 -9.02 0.70
C ASN A 62 4.90 -7.76 0.07
N GLY A 63 4.14 -6.66 0.02
CA GLY A 63 4.59 -5.38 -0.51
C GLY A 63 4.61 -5.29 -2.04
N ARG A 64 4.08 -6.26 -2.78
CA ARG A 64 4.02 -6.22 -4.26
C ARG A 64 2.60 -6.46 -4.75
N ILE A 65 2.25 -5.94 -5.93
CA ILE A 65 0.94 -6.21 -6.53
C ILE A 65 0.90 -7.65 -7.01
N GLY A 66 -0.08 -8.43 -6.56
CA GLY A 66 -0.24 -9.82 -6.92
C GLY A 66 -1.70 -10.18 -7.18
N SER A 67 -1.93 -11.23 -7.95
CA SER A 67 -3.28 -11.76 -8.18
C SER A 67 -3.77 -12.50 -6.93
N ARG A 68 -4.98 -12.19 -6.46
CA ARG A 68 -5.58 -12.86 -5.30
C ARG A 68 -6.52 -13.99 -5.70
N TYR A 69 -7.24 -13.82 -6.81
CA TYR A 69 -8.37 -14.69 -7.11
C TYR A 69 -8.59 -14.87 -8.61
N ILE A 70 -8.74 -16.13 -9.05
CA ILE A 70 -9.13 -16.50 -10.41
C ILE A 70 -10.24 -17.54 -10.32
N ARG A 71 -11.49 -17.11 -10.49
CA ARG A 71 -12.66 -18.00 -10.29
C ARG A 71 -12.88 -18.97 -11.46
N ARG A 72 -12.19 -18.80 -12.59
CA ARG A 72 -12.47 -19.51 -13.85
C ARG A 72 -11.19 -19.92 -14.56
N MET A 73 -10.98 -21.23 -14.70
CA MET A 73 -9.87 -21.87 -15.43
C MET A 73 -10.04 -21.85 -16.96
N GLN A 74 -10.72 -20.84 -17.50
CA GLN A 74 -11.01 -20.76 -18.93
C GLN A 74 -10.36 -19.53 -19.53
N SER A 75 -9.60 -19.74 -20.61
CA SER A 75 -9.11 -18.68 -21.47
C SER A 75 -10.28 -17.94 -22.11
N ARG A 76 -10.25 -16.60 -22.10
CA ARG A 76 -11.28 -15.74 -22.67
C ARG A 76 -10.65 -14.53 -23.37
N SER A 77 -11.32 -14.08 -24.42
CA SER A 77 -11.05 -12.82 -25.10
C SER A 77 -12.34 -12.03 -25.14
N LEU A 78 -12.33 -10.82 -24.62
CA LEU A 78 -13.51 -9.98 -24.44
C LEU A 78 -13.19 -8.59 -24.99
N SER A 79 -14.08 -8.04 -25.80
CA SER A 79 -14.00 -6.66 -26.28
C SER A 79 -15.30 -5.94 -25.95
N LEU A 80 -15.22 -4.69 -25.51
CA LEU A 80 -16.36 -3.87 -25.16
C LEU A 80 -16.15 -2.46 -25.72
N HIS A 81 -17.15 -1.97 -26.45
CA HIS A 81 -17.20 -0.61 -26.98
C HIS A 81 -18.20 0.22 -26.18
N HIS A 82 -17.78 1.41 -25.72
CA HIS A 82 -18.57 2.35 -24.96
C HIS A 82 -18.93 3.56 -25.80
N ALA A 83 -20.02 3.47 -26.57
CA ALA A 83 -20.44 4.50 -27.51
C ALA A 83 -20.59 5.91 -26.89
N THR A 84 -21.02 6.00 -25.63
CA THR A 84 -21.21 7.29 -24.93
C THR A 84 -19.91 7.97 -24.54
N LEU A 85 -18.83 7.20 -24.39
CA LEU A 85 -17.53 7.67 -23.91
C LEU A 85 -16.44 7.59 -24.98
N ASP A 86 -16.81 7.12 -26.18
CA ASP A 86 -15.90 6.82 -27.29
C ASP A 86 -14.69 6.01 -26.81
N ALA A 87 -14.96 4.93 -26.07
CA ALA A 87 -13.93 4.14 -25.43
C ALA A 87 -14.01 2.67 -25.85
N ASP A 88 -12.84 2.09 -26.11
CA ASP A 88 -12.69 0.68 -26.43
C ASP A 88 -11.91 -0.02 -25.33
N GLU A 89 -12.42 -1.17 -24.91
CA GLU A 89 -11.78 -2.05 -23.94
C GLU A 89 -11.57 -3.42 -24.55
N HIS A 90 -10.39 -4.00 -24.33
CA HIS A 90 -10.05 -5.34 -24.75
C HIS A 90 -9.33 -6.08 -23.63
N ALA A 91 -9.76 -7.31 -23.34
CA ALA A 91 -9.18 -8.14 -22.31
C ALA A 91 -8.97 -9.57 -22.81
N VAL A 92 -7.74 -10.07 -22.68
CA VAL A 92 -7.37 -11.44 -22.98
C VAL A 92 -6.85 -12.10 -21.72
N VAL A 93 -7.55 -13.12 -21.26
CA VAL A 93 -7.13 -13.96 -20.15
C VAL A 93 -6.80 -15.33 -20.69
N ARG A 94 -5.63 -15.85 -20.36
CA ARG A 94 -5.21 -17.22 -20.71
C ARG A 94 -4.87 -17.98 -19.44
N THR A 95 -5.41 -19.17 -19.29
CA THR A 95 -5.19 -20.03 -18.13
C THR A 95 -4.46 -21.30 -18.55
N ARG A 96 -3.48 -21.74 -17.76
CA ARG A 96 -2.76 -23.01 -17.93
C ARG A 96 -2.58 -23.66 -16.56
N GLY A 97 -3.41 -24.67 -16.26
CA GLY A 97 -3.43 -25.26 -14.91
C GLY A 97 -3.85 -24.21 -13.87
N SER A 98 -3.07 -24.05 -12.80
CA SER A 98 -3.29 -23.03 -11.75
C SER A 98 -2.76 -21.64 -12.12
N GLU A 99 -2.06 -21.51 -13.24
CA GLU A 99 -1.46 -20.26 -13.67
C GLU A 99 -2.35 -19.52 -14.67
N PHE A 100 -2.23 -18.20 -14.70
CA PHE A 100 -2.90 -17.39 -15.70
C PHE A 100 -2.04 -16.20 -16.14
N SER A 101 -2.38 -15.68 -17.31
CA SER A 101 -1.92 -14.40 -17.80
C SER A 101 -3.12 -13.55 -18.19
N LEU A 102 -2.96 -12.24 -18.04
CA LEU A 102 -3.92 -11.22 -18.43
C LEU A 102 -3.20 -10.19 -19.30
N LYS A 103 -3.83 -9.84 -20.42
CA LYS A 103 -3.56 -8.60 -21.15
C LYS A 103 -4.85 -7.80 -21.18
N TYR A 104 -4.76 -6.53 -20.84
CA TYR A 104 -5.89 -5.62 -20.82
C TYR A 104 -5.48 -4.29 -21.43
N GLU A 105 -6.34 -3.76 -22.29
CA GLU A 105 -6.16 -2.50 -22.99
C GLU A 105 -7.46 -1.71 -22.90
N LEU A 106 -7.35 -0.44 -22.57
CA LEU A 106 -8.43 0.54 -22.60
C LEU A 106 -7.90 1.78 -23.32
N THR A 107 -8.65 2.24 -24.31
CA THR A 107 -8.34 3.45 -25.06
C THR A 107 -9.57 4.33 -25.11
N SER A 108 -9.43 5.61 -24.77
CA SER A 108 -10.45 6.64 -24.95
C SER A 108 -9.80 8.00 -25.19
N PRO A 109 -10.55 9.02 -25.64
CA PRO A 109 -10.05 10.38 -25.79
C PRO A 109 -9.48 10.99 -24.50
N ARG A 110 -9.85 10.46 -23.33
CA ARG A 110 -9.45 10.99 -22.02
C ARG A 110 -8.40 10.15 -21.31
N GLN A 111 -8.21 8.89 -21.70
CA GLN A 111 -7.22 8.03 -21.07
C GLN A 111 -6.81 6.85 -21.95
N SER A 112 -5.62 6.33 -21.69
CA SER A 112 -5.17 5.03 -22.16
C SER A 112 -4.65 4.22 -20.98
N LEU A 113 -4.92 2.92 -20.98
CA LEU A 113 -4.45 1.99 -19.96
C LEU A 113 -4.09 0.68 -20.64
N GLN A 114 -2.84 0.27 -20.50
CA GLN A 114 -2.37 -1.06 -20.86
C GLN A 114 -1.94 -1.78 -19.59
N LEU A 115 -2.37 -3.02 -19.39
CA LEU A 115 -2.03 -3.86 -18.26
C LEU A 115 -1.63 -5.24 -18.76
N GLN A 116 -0.51 -5.73 -18.26
CA GLN A 116 -0.01 -7.07 -18.47
C GLN A 116 0.28 -7.74 -17.13
N TYR A 117 -0.25 -8.95 -16.98
CA TYR A 117 0.10 -9.88 -15.92
C TYR A 117 0.46 -11.23 -16.54
N ASP A 118 1.60 -11.82 -16.19
CA ASP A 118 2.01 -13.12 -16.71
C ASP A 118 2.18 -14.19 -15.62
N THR A 119 2.40 -15.43 -16.07
CA THR A 119 2.58 -16.59 -15.20
C THR A 119 3.88 -16.55 -14.39
N ASN A 120 4.84 -15.69 -14.77
CA ASN A 120 6.09 -15.49 -14.04
C ASN A 120 5.95 -14.43 -12.94
N GLY A 121 4.73 -13.93 -12.69
CA GLY A 121 4.46 -12.88 -11.72
C GLY A 121 4.95 -11.50 -12.16
N VAL A 122 5.16 -11.30 -13.46
CA VAL A 122 5.38 -9.96 -14.01
C VAL A 122 4.05 -9.24 -13.98
N PHE A 123 4.00 -8.11 -13.28
CA PHE A 123 2.88 -7.19 -13.30
C PHE A 123 3.37 -5.85 -13.83
N GLN A 124 2.78 -5.40 -14.94
CA GLN A 124 3.15 -4.16 -15.59
C GLN A 124 1.90 -3.42 -16.05
N PHE A 125 1.83 -2.12 -15.81
CA PHE A 125 0.84 -1.28 -16.47
C PHE A 125 1.45 0.03 -16.97
N ASP A 126 0.81 0.60 -17.97
CA ASP A 126 1.07 1.92 -18.50
C ASP A 126 -0.26 2.66 -18.59
N TYR A 127 -0.41 3.69 -17.77
CA TYR A 127 -1.60 4.52 -17.69
C TYR A 127 -1.27 5.94 -18.12
N GLN A 128 -2.05 6.49 -19.03
CA GLN A 128 -1.97 7.89 -19.44
C GLN A 128 -3.33 8.54 -19.30
N ARG A 129 -3.40 9.65 -18.56
CA ARG A 129 -4.57 10.54 -18.51
C ARG A 129 -4.29 11.75 -19.40
N PHE A 130 -5.24 12.04 -20.28
CA PHE A 130 -5.24 13.24 -21.11
C PHE A 130 -6.09 14.30 -20.42
N GLY A 131 -5.46 15.41 -20.03
CA GLY A 131 -6.17 16.60 -19.54
C GLY A 131 -7.00 17.25 -20.64
N SER A 132 -7.95 18.10 -20.25
CA SER A 132 -8.65 18.94 -21.23
C SER A 132 -7.68 19.98 -21.82
N ARG A 133 -8.02 20.59 -22.95
CA ARG A 133 -7.18 21.63 -23.59
C ARG A 133 -6.82 22.78 -22.64
N ASP A 134 -7.69 23.05 -21.66
CA ASP A 134 -7.52 24.15 -20.70
C ASP A 134 -6.85 23.71 -19.38
N ASP A 135 -6.63 22.40 -19.18
CA ASP A 135 -6.10 21.84 -17.93
C ASP A 135 -4.96 20.84 -18.18
N LEU A 136 -3.85 21.36 -18.70
CA LEU A 136 -2.62 20.59 -18.90
C LEU A 136 -2.02 20.10 -17.57
N GLU A 137 -2.34 20.72 -16.43
CA GLU A 137 -1.83 20.31 -15.12
C GLU A 137 -2.38 18.95 -14.67
N ASP A 138 -3.53 18.57 -15.22
CA ASP A 138 -4.24 17.31 -14.96
C ASP A 138 -3.75 16.13 -15.81
N SER A 139 -2.89 16.39 -16.80
CA SER A 139 -2.27 15.34 -17.62
C SER A 139 -1.11 14.67 -16.88
N TYR A 140 -1.18 13.35 -16.76
CA TYR A 140 -0.08 12.57 -16.20
C TYR A 140 -0.02 11.16 -16.80
N ARG A 141 1.17 10.56 -16.74
CA ARG A 141 1.41 9.16 -17.10
C ARG A 141 2.02 8.43 -15.92
N VAL A 142 1.52 7.24 -15.61
CA VAL A 142 2.08 6.32 -14.62
C VAL A 142 2.43 5.02 -15.32
N ASN A 143 3.72 4.70 -15.34
CA ASN A 143 4.21 3.38 -15.71
C ASN A 143 4.64 2.65 -14.44
N MET A 144 4.23 1.40 -14.30
CA MET A 144 4.70 0.55 -13.22
C MET A 144 5.10 -0.80 -13.78
N ARG A 145 6.25 -1.30 -13.34
CA ARG A 145 6.72 -2.65 -13.65
C ARG A 145 7.26 -3.31 -12.39
N GLN A 146 6.88 -4.56 -12.18
CA GLN A 146 7.47 -5.40 -11.15
C GLN A 146 7.62 -6.83 -11.65
N ASN A 147 8.70 -7.49 -11.23
CA ASN A 147 8.88 -8.94 -11.30
C ASN A 147 9.54 -9.42 -10.00
N HIS A 148 9.61 -10.73 -9.76
CA HIS A 148 10.24 -11.25 -8.54
C HIS A 148 11.77 -11.14 -8.51
N ALA A 149 12.42 -10.87 -9.64
CA ALA A 149 13.88 -10.84 -9.78
C ALA A 149 14.50 -9.45 -9.58
N HIS A 150 13.69 -8.39 -9.73
CA HIS A 150 14.12 -7.01 -9.73
C HIS A 150 13.23 -6.17 -8.80
N PRO A 151 13.74 -5.03 -8.30
CA PRO A 151 12.92 -4.03 -7.65
C PRO A 151 11.72 -3.65 -8.53
N LEU A 152 10.59 -3.33 -7.90
CA LEU A 152 9.52 -2.64 -8.61
C LEU A 152 10.01 -1.26 -9.03
N GLU A 153 9.55 -0.83 -10.19
CA GLU A 153 9.86 0.46 -10.79
C GLU A 153 8.55 1.17 -11.10
N ILE A 154 8.44 2.42 -10.65
CA ILE A 154 7.28 3.28 -10.89
C ILE A 154 7.80 4.57 -11.50
N GLU A 155 7.42 4.85 -12.73
CA GLU A 155 7.71 6.10 -13.42
C GLU A 155 6.45 6.96 -13.47
N ILE A 156 6.54 8.19 -12.98
CA ILE A 156 5.45 9.17 -13.01
C ILE A 156 5.91 10.36 -13.83
N THR A 157 5.19 10.64 -14.91
CA THR A 157 5.44 11.82 -15.76
C THR A 157 4.30 12.81 -15.60
N ARG A 158 4.61 14.05 -15.19
CA ARG A 158 3.65 15.15 -15.05
C ARG A 158 4.33 16.47 -15.41
N LEU A 159 3.65 17.36 -16.12
CA LEU A 159 4.21 18.67 -16.53
C LEU A 159 5.60 18.54 -17.20
N ASN A 160 5.76 17.53 -18.07
CA ASN A 160 7.02 17.18 -18.74
C ASN A 160 8.20 16.84 -17.80
N GLN A 161 7.93 16.53 -16.52
CA GLN A 161 8.92 16.02 -15.59
C GLN A 161 8.65 14.55 -15.32
N THR A 162 9.66 13.70 -15.50
CA THR A 162 9.58 12.27 -15.19
C THR A 162 10.37 11.97 -13.93
N ARG A 163 9.72 11.30 -12.98
CA ARG A 163 10.37 10.78 -11.77
C ARG A 163 10.22 9.27 -11.71
N THR A 164 11.34 8.61 -11.47
CA THR A 164 11.39 7.15 -11.33
C THR A 164 11.64 6.78 -9.87
N TYR A 165 10.81 5.88 -9.36
CA TYR A 165 10.86 5.32 -8.01
C TYR A 165 11.14 3.82 -8.09
N GLN A 166 12.27 3.39 -7.52
CA GLN A 166 12.63 1.97 -7.44
C GLN A 166 12.62 1.49 -5.98
N SER A 167 12.05 0.31 -5.74
CA SER A 167 11.95 -0.29 -4.40
C SER A 167 11.63 -1.78 -4.45
N ASP A 168 11.91 -2.55 -3.41
CA ASP A 168 11.43 -3.94 -3.33
C ASP A 168 9.95 -4.06 -2.93
N GLN A 169 9.39 -3.00 -2.34
CA GLN A 169 8.01 -2.96 -1.84
C GLN A 169 7.33 -1.63 -2.17
N ILE A 170 6.05 -1.70 -2.56
CA ILE A 170 5.24 -0.55 -2.97
C ILE A 170 5.09 0.46 -1.83
N TRP A 171 5.01 -0.02 -0.59
CA TRP A 171 4.92 0.81 0.61
C TRP A 171 6.11 1.77 0.72
N LEU A 172 7.34 1.28 0.54
CA LEU A 172 8.56 2.09 0.59
C LEU A 172 8.62 3.11 -0.54
N ALA A 173 8.23 2.73 -1.76
CA ALA A 173 8.13 3.66 -2.89
C ALA A 173 7.14 4.80 -2.58
N MET A 174 5.94 4.46 -2.09
CA MET A 174 4.92 5.44 -1.70
C MET A 174 5.36 6.35 -0.53
N PHE A 175 6.21 5.87 0.37
CA PHE A 175 6.78 6.72 1.42
C PHE A 175 7.80 7.72 0.87
N ALA A 176 8.46 7.43 -0.25
CA ALA A 176 9.39 8.35 -0.89
C ALA A 176 8.70 9.34 -1.85
N MET A 177 7.50 9.02 -2.31
CA MET A 177 6.74 9.87 -3.23
C MET A 177 6.17 11.13 -2.55
N PRO A 178 6.24 12.30 -3.21
CA PRO A 178 5.41 13.44 -2.88
C PRO A 178 3.92 13.10 -2.94
N VAL A 179 3.08 13.87 -2.24
CA VAL A 179 1.64 13.62 -2.13
C VAL A 179 0.97 13.55 -3.51
N LYS A 180 1.24 14.52 -4.39
CA LYS A 180 0.65 14.60 -5.74
C LYS A 180 1.00 13.40 -6.63
N GLU A 181 2.22 12.91 -6.55
CA GLU A 181 2.67 11.76 -7.36
C GLU A 181 2.13 10.44 -6.82
N ARG A 182 2.10 10.31 -5.49
CA ARG A 182 1.44 9.17 -4.84
C ARG A 182 -0.04 9.10 -5.21
N GLN A 183 -0.74 10.25 -5.30
CA GLN A 183 -2.13 10.32 -5.74
C GLN A 183 -2.29 9.78 -7.17
N CYS A 184 -1.43 10.17 -8.11
CA CYS A 184 -1.44 9.63 -9.47
C CYS A 184 -1.37 8.08 -9.47
N LEU A 185 -0.51 7.49 -8.64
CA LEU A 185 -0.40 6.04 -8.52
C LEU A 185 -1.64 5.41 -7.88
N THR A 186 -2.14 5.96 -6.77
CA THR A 186 -3.30 5.41 -6.06
C THR A 186 -4.56 5.49 -6.90
N ASP A 187 -4.72 6.54 -7.71
CA ASP A 187 -5.85 6.69 -8.63
C ASP A 187 -5.90 5.57 -9.66
N VAL A 188 -4.74 5.20 -10.24
CA VAL A 188 -4.66 4.10 -11.20
C VAL A 188 -4.91 2.75 -10.53
N LEU A 189 -4.31 2.52 -9.36
CA LEU A 189 -4.49 1.26 -8.64
C LEU A 189 -5.91 1.09 -8.09
N ALA A 190 -6.57 2.17 -7.67
CA ALA A 190 -7.98 2.15 -7.28
C ALA A 190 -8.88 1.79 -8.46
N ARG A 191 -8.53 2.19 -9.69
CA ARG A 191 -9.24 1.79 -10.91
C ARG A 191 -8.99 0.35 -11.30
N LEU A 192 -7.80 -0.19 -11.07
CA LEU A 192 -7.47 -1.58 -11.39
C LEU A 192 -8.00 -2.56 -10.35
N SER A 193 -8.04 -2.14 -9.08
CA SER A 193 -8.54 -2.93 -7.97
C SER A 193 -9.13 -2.02 -6.89
N PRO A 194 -10.42 -1.68 -6.98
CA PRO A 194 -11.06 -0.79 -6.00
C PRO A 194 -10.98 -1.33 -4.57
N ARG A 195 -11.01 -2.65 -4.40
CA ARG A 195 -10.93 -3.33 -3.09
C ARG A 195 -9.57 -3.23 -2.41
N LEU A 196 -8.55 -2.72 -3.12
CA LEU A 196 -7.22 -2.57 -2.55
C LEU A 196 -7.21 -1.48 -1.47
N ASP A 197 -8.04 -0.43 -1.61
CA ASP A 197 -8.09 0.72 -0.69
C ASP A 197 -6.68 1.23 -0.31
N LEU A 198 -5.78 1.30 -1.32
CA LEU A 198 -4.34 1.44 -1.08
C LEU A 198 -4.00 2.71 -0.30
N GLU A 199 -4.67 3.82 -0.61
CA GLU A 199 -4.46 5.11 0.06
C GLU A 199 -4.87 5.04 1.53
N LEU A 200 -6.02 4.44 1.84
CA LEU A 200 -6.49 4.26 3.21
C LEU A 200 -5.49 3.41 4.00
N ARG A 201 -5.11 2.24 3.47
CA ARG A 201 -4.11 1.36 4.10
C ARG A 201 -2.76 2.06 4.28
N PHE A 202 -2.30 2.81 3.28
CA PHE A 202 -1.07 3.58 3.35
C PHE A 202 -1.11 4.59 4.51
N ASN A 203 -2.20 5.35 4.64
CA ASN A 203 -2.36 6.35 5.69
C ASN A 203 -2.38 5.71 7.09
N GLU A 204 -3.00 4.55 7.24
CA GLU A 204 -3.00 3.80 8.51
C GLU A 204 -1.63 3.24 8.87
N VAL A 205 -0.90 2.68 7.90
CA VAL A 205 0.49 2.22 8.08
C VAL A 205 1.38 3.39 8.48
N LEU A 206 1.31 4.52 7.76
CA LEU A 206 2.10 5.72 8.03
C LEU A 206 1.82 6.26 9.44
N ARG A 207 0.55 6.39 9.80
CA ARG A 207 0.13 6.84 11.14
C ARG A 207 0.70 5.94 12.23
N THR A 208 0.63 4.63 12.03
CA THR A 208 1.12 3.65 13.01
C THR A 208 2.64 3.69 13.16
N LEU A 209 3.37 3.71 12.04
CA LEU A 209 4.84 3.85 12.05
C LEU A 209 5.28 5.17 12.68
N SER A 210 4.56 6.27 12.40
CA SER A 210 4.84 7.57 13.02
C SER A 210 4.69 7.51 14.54
N ARG A 211 3.64 6.86 15.04
CA ARG A 211 3.48 6.64 16.49
C ARG A 211 4.61 5.80 17.09
N ILE A 212 5.10 4.78 16.39
CA ILE A 212 6.25 3.96 16.80
C ILE A 212 7.53 4.80 16.83
N ALA A 213 7.74 5.68 15.85
CA ALA A 213 8.89 6.58 15.83
C ALA A 213 8.92 7.51 17.07
N LEU A 214 7.74 7.93 17.55
CA LEU A 214 7.60 8.77 18.75
C LEU A 214 7.79 7.99 20.06
N HIS A 215 7.40 6.72 20.10
CA HIS A 215 7.47 5.88 21.30
C HIS A 215 8.56 4.82 21.10
N GLN A 216 9.81 5.22 21.32
CA GLN A 216 10.95 4.32 21.27
C GLN A 216 10.76 3.21 22.33
N ARG A 217 10.30 2.04 21.90
CA ARG A 217 10.46 0.82 22.68
C ARG A 217 11.76 0.17 22.24
N GLY A 218 12.56 -0.25 23.21
CA GLY A 218 13.69 -1.14 22.95
C GLY A 218 13.13 -2.47 22.48
N ASP A 219 13.02 -2.66 21.16
CA ASP A 219 12.71 -3.99 20.62
C ASP A 219 13.97 -4.87 20.64
N ASP A 220 13.77 -6.18 20.44
CA ASP A 220 14.77 -7.26 20.51
C ASP A 220 15.82 -7.25 19.36
N TYR A 221 16.16 -6.09 18.80
CA TYR A 221 17.09 -5.95 17.67
C TYR A 221 18.46 -6.55 17.96
N ALA A 222 18.98 -6.33 19.17
CA ALA A 222 20.26 -6.87 19.60
C ALA A 222 20.25 -8.41 19.64
N MET A 223 19.13 -8.98 20.09
CA MET A 223 18.93 -10.42 20.11
C MET A 223 18.93 -10.97 18.67
N VAL A 224 18.14 -10.39 17.75
CA VAL A 224 18.10 -10.84 16.34
C VAL A 224 19.49 -10.79 15.70
N ARG A 225 20.25 -9.71 15.89
CA ARG A 225 21.63 -9.61 15.38
C ARG A 225 22.54 -10.70 15.95
N SER A 226 22.42 -10.97 17.25
CA SER A 226 23.17 -12.04 17.92
C SER A 226 22.86 -13.42 17.32
N LEU A 227 21.57 -13.72 17.11
CA LEU A 227 21.14 -14.99 16.50
C LEU A 227 21.64 -15.14 15.06
N ILE A 228 21.62 -14.07 14.27
CA ILE A 228 22.17 -14.09 12.91
C ILE A 228 23.68 -14.37 12.92
N LYS A 229 24.43 -13.80 13.86
CA LYS A 229 25.85 -14.15 14.05
C LYS A 229 26.03 -15.63 14.43
N GLN A 230 25.20 -16.15 15.32
CA GLN A 230 25.24 -17.56 15.75
C GLN A 230 24.92 -18.55 14.62
N LEU A 231 24.23 -18.14 13.54
CA LEU A 231 24.07 -18.97 12.34
C LEU A 231 25.40 -19.33 11.66
N ASN A 232 26.51 -18.65 11.99
CA ASN A 232 27.85 -18.98 11.51
C ASN A 232 28.73 -19.64 12.58
N SER A 233 28.16 -20.08 13.72
CA SER A 233 28.90 -20.81 14.75
C SER A 233 29.51 -22.09 14.18
N PRO A 234 30.70 -22.52 14.61
CA PRO A 234 31.25 -23.84 14.24
C PRO A 234 30.38 -24.99 14.76
N THR A 235 29.67 -24.80 15.88
CA THR A 235 28.85 -25.82 16.52
C THR A 235 27.49 -25.96 15.84
N PHE A 236 27.17 -27.15 15.33
CA PHE A 236 25.90 -27.40 14.65
C PHE A 236 24.68 -27.14 15.55
N SER A 237 24.73 -27.54 16.82
CA SER A 237 23.63 -27.35 17.77
C SER A 237 23.29 -25.88 17.98
N GLU A 238 24.29 -25.01 18.11
CA GLU A 238 24.11 -23.56 18.23
C GLU A 238 23.46 -22.98 16.97
N ARG A 239 23.93 -23.37 15.78
CA ARG A 239 23.32 -22.95 14.51
C ARG A 239 21.84 -23.33 14.45
N GLN A 240 21.47 -24.53 14.89
CA GLN A 240 20.08 -24.99 14.90
C GLN A 240 19.22 -24.28 15.95
N VAL A 241 19.75 -23.97 17.13
CA VAL A 241 19.05 -23.18 18.14
C VAL A 241 18.77 -21.78 17.60
N ALA A 242 19.77 -21.11 17.02
CA ALA A 242 19.61 -19.80 16.41
C ALA A 242 18.61 -19.80 15.25
N ASP A 243 18.65 -20.82 14.39
CA ASP A 243 17.70 -21.01 13.26
C ASP A 243 16.25 -21.09 13.77
N ARG A 244 16.00 -21.93 14.78
CA ARG A 244 14.68 -22.06 15.40
C ARG A 244 14.23 -20.76 16.07
N GLN A 245 15.11 -20.11 16.81
CA GLN A 245 14.79 -18.85 17.49
C GLN A 245 14.46 -17.73 16.49
N LEU A 246 15.22 -17.61 15.40
CA LEU A 246 14.90 -16.67 14.32
C LEU A 246 13.54 -16.96 13.70
N ARG A 247 13.19 -18.22 13.45
CA ARG A 247 11.86 -18.58 12.91
C ARG A 247 10.73 -18.22 13.86
N MET A 248 10.93 -18.28 15.18
CA MET A 248 9.93 -17.88 16.16
C MET A 248 9.61 -16.37 16.13
N PHE A 249 10.50 -15.52 15.62
CA PHE A 249 10.18 -14.10 15.40
C PHE A 249 9.08 -13.92 14.35
N GLY A 250 8.95 -14.84 13.40
CA GLY A 250 7.94 -14.78 12.34
C GLY A 250 8.15 -13.62 11.36
N ARG A 251 7.05 -13.07 10.84
CA ARG A 251 7.04 -12.03 9.78
C ARG A 251 7.86 -10.77 10.07
N PRO A 252 7.99 -10.22 11.30
CA PRO A 252 8.86 -9.06 11.54
C PRO A 252 10.30 -9.28 11.08
N LEU A 253 10.79 -10.52 11.09
CA LEU A 253 12.12 -10.85 10.60
C LEU A 253 12.32 -10.47 9.13
N ILE A 254 11.29 -10.52 8.29
CA ILE A 254 11.38 -10.18 6.85
C ILE A 254 11.93 -8.76 6.68
N GLY A 255 11.35 -7.79 7.40
CA GLY A 255 11.79 -6.40 7.31
C GLY A 255 13.21 -6.20 7.82
N PHE A 256 13.60 -6.91 8.87
CA PHE A 256 14.98 -6.89 9.36
C PHE A 256 15.96 -7.40 8.31
N LEU A 257 15.67 -8.56 7.71
CA LEU A 257 16.52 -9.20 6.71
C LEU A 257 16.65 -8.37 5.42
N ALA A 258 15.61 -7.61 5.06
CA ALA A 258 15.66 -6.70 3.92
C ALA A 258 16.68 -5.55 4.09
N GLY A 259 17.03 -5.21 5.34
CA GLY A 259 18.02 -4.18 5.64
C GLY A 259 19.45 -4.69 5.85
N ILE A 260 19.70 -6.00 5.75
CA ILE A 260 21.03 -6.57 5.95
C ILE A 260 21.82 -6.54 4.65
N GLU A 261 23.03 -6.03 4.72
CA GLU A 261 23.98 -6.09 3.62
C GLU A 261 24.42 -7.54 3.37
N GLN A 262 23.94 -8.15 2.28
CA GLN A 262 24.14 -9.57 1.98
C GLN A 262 25.63 -9.93 1.77
N SER A 263 26.45 -8.97 1.33
CA SER A 263 27.90 -9.12 1.15
C SER A 263 28.63 -9.48 2.46
N THR A 264 28.11 -9.03 3.61
CA THR A 264 28.71 -9.25 4.93
C THR A 264 28.40 -10.63 5.52
N LEU A 265 27.50 -11.38 4.88
CA LEU A 265 27.03 -12.67 5.38
C LEU A 265 27.78 -13.84 4.72
N SER A 266 28.09 -14.86 5.51
CA SER A 266 28.63 -16.12 4.99
C SER A 266 27.63 -16.81 4.06
N THR A 267 28.12 -17.70 3.20
CA THR A 267 27.26 -18.48 2.27
C THR A 267 26.22 -19.31 3.03
N GLU A 268 26.56 -19.90 4.18
CA GLU A 268 25.61 -20.65 5.01
C GLU A 268 24.53 -19.71 5.59
N GLN A 269 24.93 -18.55 6.13
CA GLN A 269 23.98 -17.57 6.65
C GLN A 269 22.99 -17.13 5.57
N ARG A 270 23.48 -16.73 4.39
CA ARG A 270 22.63 -16.34 3.26
C ARG A 270 21.66 -17.45 2.87
N ALA A 271 22.13 -18.69 2.75
CA ALA A 271 21.29 -19.82 2.37
C ALA A 271 20.21 -20.15 3.40
N ARG A 272 20.50 -20.03 4.70
CA ARG A 272 19.51 -20.25 5.78
C ARG A 272 18.51 -19.12 5.85
N LEU A 273 18.97 -17.87 5.86
CA LEU A 273 18.12 -16.69 5.93
C LEU A 273 17.18 -16.61 4.72
N ARG A 274 17.66 -16.92 3.51
CA ARG A 274 16.81 -17.00 2.31
C ARG A 274 15.67 -18.01 2.48
N ARG A 275 15.96 -19.22 3.01
CA ARG A 275 14.95 -20.25 3.28
C ARG A 275 13.96 -19.80 4.36
N MET A 276 14.42 -19.11 5.40
CA MET A 276 13.54 -18.53 6.43
C MET A 276 12.61 -17.49 5.82
N SER A 277 13.15 -16.52 5.09
CA SER A 277 12.36 -15.49 4.40
C SER A 277 11.29 -16.10 3.52
N GLN A 278 11.65 -17.11 2.70
CA GLN A 278 10.71 -17.82 1.84
C GLN A 278 9.57 -18.49 2.63
N SER A 279 9.86 -19.10 3.78
CA SER A 279 8.82 -19.71 4.63
C SER A 279 7.91 -18.71 5.34
N LEU A 280 8.28 -17.42 5.36
CA LEU A 280 7.51 -16.35 6.00
C LEU A 280 6.68 -15.53 4.99
N ILE A 281 6.86 -15.77 3.68
CA ILE A 281 6.05 -15.16 2.62
C ILE A 281 4.62 -15.68 2.75
N SER A 282 3.66 -14.76 2.87
CA SER A 282 2.24 -15.13 2.85
C SER A 282 1.68 -15.07 1.44
N LEU A 283 0.73 -15.94 1.11
CA LEU A 283 -0.08 -15.82 -0.10
C LEU A 283 -1.31 -14.93 0.10
N GLU A 284 -1.56 -14.51 1.35
CA GLU A 284 -2.64 -13.61 1.69
C GLU A 284 -2.26 -12.16 1.46
N SER A 285 -3.28 -11.34 1.26
CA SER A 285 -3.15 -9.91 1.12
C SER A 285 -2.62 -9.26 2.39
N ASP A 286 -1.76 -8.26 2.19
CA ASP A 286 -1.13 -7.48 3.23
C ASP A 286 -2.18 -6.75 4.07
N THR A 287 -2.24 -7.09 5.35
CA THR A 287 -2.96 -6.29 6.34
C THR A 287 -2.08 -5.17 6.88
N VAL A 288 -2.69 -4.08 7.38
CA VAL A 288 -1.95 -2.97 8.00
C VAL A 288 -1.04 -3.47 9.12
N GLN A 289 -1.51 -4.39 9.96
CA GLN A 289 -0.71 -4.97 11.04
C GLN A 289 0.51 -5.74 10.49
N GLN A 290 0.35 -6.56 9.46
CA GLN A 290 1.44 -7.31 8.84
C GLN A 290 2.49 -6.38 8.23
N VAL A 291 2.04 -5.35 7.52
CA VAL A 291 2.91 -4.35 6.89
C VAL A 291 3.70 -3.59 7.95
N VAL A 292 3.03 -3.02 8.97
CA VAL A 292 3.71 -2.29 10.06
C VAL A 292 4.71 -3.19 10.78
N THR A 293 4.33 -4.43 11.08
CA THR A 293 5.19 -5.37 11.82
C THR A 293 6.47 -5.70 11.05
N SER A 294 6.39 -5.81 9.71
CA SER A 294 7.55 -5.99 8.85
C SER A 294 8.36 -4.68 8.74
N LEU A 295 7.72 -3.59 8.34
CA LEU A 295 8.39 -2.33 8.02
C LEU A 295 9.07 -1.67 9.21
N ARG A 296 8.56 -1.83 10.44
CA ARG A 296 9.20 -1.29 11.65
C ARG A 296 10.59 -1.88 11.89
N MET A 297 10.85 -3.10 11.41
CA MET A 297 12.14 -3.76 11.55
C MET A 297 13.08 -3.43 10.37
N ASN A 298 12.62 -2.67 9.37
CA ASN A 298 13.39 -2.36 8.17
C ASN A 298 14.05 -0.97 8.30
N PRO A 299 15.40 -0.88 8.35
CA PRO A 299 16.13 0.38 8.40
C PRO A 299 15.78 1.35 7.26
N LEU A 300 15.48 0.85 6.06
CA LEU A 300 15.13 1.67 4.91
C LEU A 300 13.78 2.38 5.09
N THR A 301 12.81 1.75 5.77
CA THR A 301 11.54 2.40 6.12
C THR A 301 11.81 3.69 6.88
N TRP A 302 12.62 3.60 7.93
CA TRP A 302 12.92 4.74 8.79
C TRP A 302 13.74 5.79 8.06
N LEU A 303 14.67 5.38 7.21
CA LEU A 303 15.45 6.32 6.40
C LEU A 303 14.55 7.11 5.44
N VAL A 304 13.60 6.47 4.78
CA VAL A 304 12.63 7.15 3.90
C VAL A 304 11.72 8.07 4.72
N LEU A 305 11.24 7.64 5.89
CA LEU A 305 10.41 8.47 6.76
C LEU A 305 11.16 9.70 7.31
N ALA A 306 12.45 9.58 7.63
CA ALA A 306 13.28 10.69 8.10
C ALA A 306 13.41 11.82 7.06
N ASN A 307 13.30 11.48 5.78
CA ASN A 307 13.41 12.41 4.66
C ASN A 307 12.11 13.15 4.34
N ARG A 308 10.96 12.83 4.97
CA ARG A 308 9.65 13.43 4.65
C ARG A 308 9.42 14.86 5.17
N GLY A 309 10.37 15.44 5.91
CA GLY A 309 10.36 16.86 6.29
C GLY A 309 9.82 17.21 7.67
N ASP A 310 9.11 16.31 8.35
CA ASP A 310 8.68 16.50 9.75
C ASP A 310 9.87 16.27 10.70
N SER A 311 10.23 17.30 11.49
CA SER A 311 11.40 17.27 12.37
C SER A 311 11.25 16.29 13.53
N VAL A 312 10.04 16.07 14.05
CA VAL A 312 9.77 15.15 15.14
C VAL A 312 9.83 13.72 14.62
N LEU A 313 9.16 13.45 13.49
CA LEU A 313 9.24 12.16 12.81
C LEU A 313 10.68 11.81 12.41
N ARG A 314 11.45 12.80 11.93
CA ARG A 314 12.86 12.63 11.56
C ARG A 314 13.71 12.17 12.74
N ARG A 315 13.59 12.82 13.90
CA ARG A 315 14.34 12.42 15.11
C ARG A 315 13.97 11.01 15.55
N GLY A 316 12.66 10.70 15.59
CA GLY A 316 12.18 9.37 15.94
C GLY A 316 12.68 8.29 14.99
N ALA A 317 12.62 8.55 13.68
CA ALA A 317 13.11 7.64 12.66
C ALA A 317 14.63 7.39 12.74
N PHE A 318 15.45 8.43 12.98
CA PHE A 318 16.88 8.23 13.18
C PHE A 318 17.19 7.38 14.41
N ALA A 319 16.50 7.60 15.53
CA ALA A 319 16.65 6.76 16.72
C ALA A 319 16.29 5.29 16.44
N GLN A 320 15.28 5.03 15.61
CA GLN A 320 14.95 3.67 15.18
C GLN A 320 16.06 3.05 14.33
N ILE A 321 16.68 3.80 13.41
CA ILE A 321 17.83 3.32 12.64
C ILE A 321 19.02 3.00 13.55
N GLU A 322 19.30 3.87 14.54
CA GLU A 322 20.37 3.65 15.52
C GLU A 322 20.13 2.35 16.29
N ASN A 323 18.92 2.13 16.81
CA ASN A 323 18.55 0.89 17.51
C ASN A 323 18.69 -0.36 16.61
N LEU A 324 18.23 -0.26 15.36
CA LEU A 324 18.30 -1.33 14.35
C LEU A 324 19.72 -1.68 13.92
N LYS A 325 20.62 -0.70 13.89
CA LYS A 325 22.04 -0.90 13.59
C LYS A 325 22.89 -1.21 14.83
N GLY A 326 22.35 -0.98 16.03
CA GLY A 326 23.10 -1.08 17.28
C GLY A 326 24.10 0.06 17.47
N LEU A 327 23.77 1.25 16.97
CA LEU A 327 24.56 2.46 17.12
C LEU A 327 24.17 3.19 18.42
N PRO A 328 25.09 3.97 19.02
CA PRO A 328 24.75 4.85 20.14
C PRO A 328 23.68 5.88 19.75
N ALA A 329 22.83 6.24 20.71
CA ALA A 329 21.80 7.26 20.51
C ALA A 329 22.40 8.61 20.11
N GLY A 330 21.84 9.25 19.07
CA GLY A 330 22.25 10.56 18.57
C GLY A 330 23.39 10.56 17.55
N THR A 331 23.96 9.39 17.23
CA THR A 331 25.03 9.23 16.22
C THR A 331 24.64 9.80 14.86
N LEU A 332 23.45 9.45 14.35
CA LEU A 332 22.98 9.86 13.03
C LEU A 332 22.44 11.29 13.01
N GLN A 333 21.92 11.78 14.14
CA GLN A 333 21.46 13.17 14.24
C GLN A 333 22.64 14.13 14.08
N SER A 334 23.80 13.81 14.66
CA SER A 334 25.03 14.60 14.51
C SER A 334 25.58 14.60 13.08
N GLN A 335 25.39 13.53 12.31
CA GLN A 335 25.91 13.38 10.95
C GLN A 335 24.98 13.94 9.86
N SER A 336 23.66 13.99 10.12
CA SER A 336 22.64 14.42 9.15
C SER A 336 22.71 15.89 8.69
N SER A 337 23.62 16.69 9.25
CA SER A 337 24.02 17.98 8.65
C SER A 337 24.77 17.81 7.32
N GLN A 338 25.20 16.60 6.97
CA GLN A 338 25.78 16.25 5.67
C GLN A 338 24.89 15.21 4.97
N ARG A 339 24.40 15.58 3.78
CA ARG A 339 23.46 14.83 2.92
C ARG A 339 23.72 13.32 2.89
N SER A 340 22.67 12.53 3.14
CA SER A 340 22.60 11.13 2.69
C SER A 340 21.23 10.82 2.11
N ILE A 341 21.16 10.73 0.79
CA ILE A 341 20.01 10.16 0.06
C ILE A 341 20.19 8.64 0.11
N ALA A 342 19.13 7.94 0.50
CA ALA A 342 19.07 6.48 0.59
C ALA A 342 19.49 5.82 -0.73
N THR A 343 20.50 4.97 -0.70
CA THR A 343 21.03 4.25 -1.88
C THR A 343 20.09 3.20 -2.47
N ASP A 344 19.05 2.79 -1.72
CA ASP A 344 18.15 1.70 -2.13
C ASP A 344 16.77 2.18 -2.60
N VAL A 345 16.38 3.42 -2.30
CA VAL A 345 15.30 4.10 -3.04
C VAL A 345 15.95 5.09 -3.98
N LYS A 346 16.26 4.58 -5.17
CA LYS A 346 16.87 5.37 -6.22
C LYS A 346 15.79 6.24 -6.84
N ILE A 347 15.80 7.52 -6.48
CA ILE A 347 15.01 8.55 -7.15
C ILE A 347 15.88 9.09 -8.28
N TYR A 348 15.51 8.79 -9.51
CA TYR A 348 16.12 9.41 -10.67
C TYR A 348 15.20 10.53 -11.16
N LEU A 349 15.75 11.73 -11.28
CA LEU A 349 15.16 12.83 -12.03
C LEU A 349 15.76 12.76 -13.44
N ARG A 350 14.92 12.56 -14.45
CA ARG A 350 15.34 12.64 -15.85
C ARG A 350 15.03 14.00 -16.43
#